data_AF-A0A1G2VK18-F1
#
_entry.id   AF-A0A1G2VK18-F1
#
_cell.length_a   1.000
_cell.length_b   1.000
_cell.length_c   1.000
_cell.angle_alpha   90.00
_cell.angle_beta   90.00
_cell.angle_gamma   90.00
#
_symmetry.space_group_name_H-M   'P 1'
#
loop_
_entity.id
_entity.type
_entity.pdbx_description
1 polymer ?
#
loop_
_entity_poly.entity_id
_entity_poly.type
_entity_poly.pdbx_seq_one_letter_code
_entity_poly.pdbx_strand_id
1 'polypeptide(L)'
;MESKRNTEQSFCPPSETTQARLYPPSQKTAGVSPRLNASQSSASADFAPPSIRKGYRGHEPAELYNPIRGFTLLELLVVISILALLATTTILVINPAELLKRARDSERISDLSVMQSAIHFYLGTTKTIDLDGSTGNCANEWFTHKSGTANPFQGPTTMAATTSRTIDGTGWIPIDFSLSSAGTPLTILPIDPQSDGTTYYYAYGCDNSSSTYELNANFESEGYSCGGNTDAESSDGGDRPPGGAGCTEPTRYEVGTEPGLDM
;
A
#
# COMPACT_ATOMS: atom_id res chain seq x y z
N MET A 1 -59.62 -63.50 -2.65
CA MET A 1 -58.38 -63.41 -3.45
C MET A 1 -57.69 -62.12 -3.02
N GLU A 2 -57.16 -62.04 -1.79
CA GLU A 2 -55.89 -62.66 -1.36
C GLU A 2 -54.77 -62.23 -2.33
N SER A 3 -53.94 -61.25 -2.00
CA SER A 3 -52.69 -61.55 -1.30
C SER A 3 -52.12 -60.31 -0.58
N LYS A 4 -51.88 -60.47 0.73
CA LYS A 4 -50.99 -59.64 1.57
C LYS A 4 -49.62 -60.35 1.68
N ARG A 5 -48.61 -59.59 2.15
CA ARG A 5 -47.31 -60.03 2.77
C ARG A 5 -46.18 -60.33 1.76
N ASN A 6 -44.89 -60.04 1.96
CA ASN A 6 -43.98 -59.69 3.09
C ASN A 6 -42.76 -58.93 2.47
N THR A 7 -42.08 -57.97 3.10
CA THR A 7 -41.13 -58.03 4.23
C THR A 7 -39.90 -58.92 4.00
N GLU A 8 -38.73 -58.30 3.80
CA GLU A 8 -37.36 -58.74 4.20
C GLU A 8 -36.39 -57.57 3.90
N GLN A 9 -36.00 -56.75 4.88
CA GLN A 9 -34.87 -56.91 5.82
C GLN A 9 -33.47 -56.99 5.19
N SER A 10 -32.77 -55.86 5.25
CA SER A 10 -31.47 -55.68 5.92
C SER A 10 -30.34 -56.67 5.60
N PHE A 11 -29.35 -56.22 4.84
CA PHE A 11 -27.95 -56.59 5.10
C PHE A 11 -26.97 -55.53 4.60
N CYS A 12 -26.23 -54.95 5.54
CA CYS A 12 -24.99 -54.20 5.34
C CYS A 12 -23.92 -54.97 6.12
N PRO A 13 -22.77 -55.33 5.51
CA PRO A 13 -21.49 -55.16 6.21
C PRO A 13 -20.28 -55.02 5.24
N PRO A 14 -19.05 -54.86 5.76
CA PRO A 14 -18.61 -53.97 6.83
C PRO A 14 -17.58 -52.94 6.32
N SER A 15 -17.33 -51.95 7.17
CA SER A 15 -16.28 -50.94 7.07
C SER A 15 -14.87 -51.55 6.92
N GLU A 16 -14.20 -51.24 5.81
CA GLU A 16 -12.76 -51.48 5.67
C GLU A 16 -11.97 -50.32 6.28
N THR A 17 -11.47 -50.62 7.47
CA THR A 17 -10.46 -49.90 8.25
C THR A 17 -9.18 -49.77 7.42
N THR A 18 -9.05 -48.70 6.63
CA THR A 18 -7.77 -48.36 6.00
C THR A 18 -6.86 -47.73 7.04
N GLN A 19 -5.78 -48.46 7.30
CA GLN A 19 -4.81 -48.25 8.36
C GLN A 19 -4.10 -46.89 8.25
N ALA A 20 -3.91 -46.29 9.42
CA ALA A 20 -3.00 -45.18 9.63
C ALA A 20 -1.58 -45.54 9.13
N ARG A 21 -1.09 -44.83 8.10
CA ARG A 21 0.34 -44.75 7.82
C ARG A 21 0.99 -43.94 8.95
N LEU A 22 1.56 -44.66 9.91
CA LEU A 22 2.58 -44.16 10.81
C LEU A 22 3.76 -43.68 9.97
N TYR A 23 3.87 -42.36 9.77
CA TYR A 23 5.13 -41.75 9.38
C TYR A 23 6.06 -41.76 10.60
N PRO A 24 7.32 -42.21 10.46
CA PRO A 24 8.30 -42.12 11.53
C PRO A 24 8.66 -40.65 11.82
N PRO A 25 9.04 -40.30 13.06
CA PRO A 25 9.37 -38.93 13.44
C PRO A 25 10.64 -38.44 12.74
N SER A 26 10.58 -37.21 12.21
CA SER A 26 11.73 -36.48 11.71
C SER A 26 12.80 -36.36 12.80
N GLN A 27 13.99 -36.93 12.55
CA GLN A 27 15.12 -36.74 13.44
C GLN A 27 15.55 -35.28 13.44
N LYS A 28 15.53 -34.73 14.66
CA LYS A 28 16.08 -33.44 15.05
C LYS A 28 17.60 -33.48 14.83
N THR A 29 18.09 -32.95 13.72
CA THR A 29 19.53 -32.74 13.54
C THR A 29 19.97 -31.55 14.37
N ALA A 30 20.80 -31.87 15.35
CA ALA A 30 21.44 -30.94 16.26
C ALA A 30 22.47 -30.05 15.54
N GLY A 31 22.50 -28.78 15.98
CA GLY A 31 23.69 -27.93 16.17
C GLY A 31 24.82 -27.98 15.14
N VAL A 32 24.93 -26.89 14.37
CA VAL A 32 26.22 -26.45 13.81
C VAL A 32 26.42 -24.99 14.18
N SER A 33 27.08 -24.75 15.31
CA SER A 33 27.71 -23.46 15.60
C SER A 33 29.02 -23.35 14.80
N PRO A 34 29.36 -22.20 14.22
CA PRO A 34 30.69 -22.00 13.66
C PRO A 34 31.72 -21.99 14.80
N ARG A 35 32.65 -22.96 14.78
CA ARG A 35 33.82 -22.98 15.66
C ARG A 35 34.80 -21.89 15.22
N LEU A 36 35.06 -20.93 16.12
CA LEU A 36 36.25 -20.08 16.07
C LEU A 36 37.49 -20.98 16.15
N ASN A 37 38.27 -21.01 15.07
CA ASN A 37 39.53 -21.74 15.06
C ASN A 37 40.63 -20.80 15.57
N ALA A 38 41.03 -20.99 16.82
CA ALA A 38 42.27 -20.45 17.33
C ALA A 38 43.35 -21.53 17.17
N SER A 39 44.33 -21.29 16.28
CA SER A 39 45.59 -22.04 16.23
C SER A 39 46.74 -21.09 16.51
N GLN A 40 47.35 -21.25 17.68
CA GLN A 40 48.68 -20.74 18.00
C GLN A 40 49.74 -21.56 17.26
N SER A 41 50.92 -20.97 17.03
CA SER A 41 52.27 -21.57 16.83
C SER A 41 52.99 -20.83 15.69
N SER A 42 54.27 -20.49 15.68
CA SER A 42 55.39 -20.44 16.62
C SER A 42 56.53 -19.75 15.86
N ALA A 43 57.34 -18.98 16.59
CA ALA A 43 58.64 -18.40 16.26
C ALA A 43 59.33 -18.75 14.92
N SER A 44 59.86 -17.72 14.24
CA SER A 44 61.25 -17.74 13.75
C SER A 44 61.76 -16.31 13.53
N ALA A 45 62.96 -16.08 14.04
CA ALA A 45 63.73 -14.86 13.95
C ALA A 45 64.34 -14.69 12.53
N ASP A 46 65.02 -13.55 12.37
CA ASP A 46 65.99 -13.25 11.32
C ASP A 46 65.45 -12.60 10.04
N PHE A 47 65.11 -11.32 10.16
CA PHE A 47 65.46 -10.35 9.12
C PHE A 47 65.82 -9.01 9.76
N ALA A 48 67.11 -8.75 9.93
CA ALA A 48 67.62 -7.44 10.28
C ALA A 48 67.71 -6.57 9.00
N PRO A 49 66.93 -5.48 8.86
CA PRO A 49 67.11 -4.57 7.75
C PRO A 49 68.35 -3.68 7.94
N PRO A 50 68.99 -3.21 6.86
CA PRO A 50 70.17 -2.37 6.93
C PRO A 50 69.86 -1.04 7.61
N SER A 51 70.72 -0.63 8.55
CA SER A 51 70.66 0.67 9.21
C SER A 51 71.09 1.78 8.24
N ILE A 52 70.14 2.32 7.48
CA ILE A 52 70.34 3.60 6.81
C ILE A 52 70.36 4.68 7.89
N ARG A 53 71.57 5.19 8.21
CA ARG A 53 71.75 6.44 8.94
C ARG A 53 71.24 7.59 8.06
N LYS A 54 69.93 7.85 8.12
CA LYS A 54 69.35 9.08 7.60
C LYS A 54 69.55 10.16 8.67
N GLY A 55 70.46 11.08 8.40
CA GLY A 55 70.59 12.29 9.20
C GLY A 55 69.29 13.08 9.12
N TYR A 56 68.46 12.97 10.16
CA TYR A 56 67.39 13.92 10.39
C TYR A 56 68.05 15.22 10.86
N ARG A 57 68.48 16.04 9.89
CA ARG A 57 68.60 17.47 10.11
C ARG A 57 67.19 17.93 10.46
N GLY A 58 67.02 18.44 11.68
CA GLY A 58 65.76 18.98 12.15
C GLY A 58 65.24 19.99 11.13
N HIS A 59 64.19 19.61 10.44
CA HIS A 59 63.24 20.56 9.88
C HIS A 59 62.05 20.42 10.80
N GLU A 60 61.94 21.38 11.71
CA GLU A 60 60.73 21.61 12.50
C GLU A 60 59.51 21.37 11.61
N PRO A 61 58.50 20.59 12.05
CA PRO A 61 57.26 20.52 11.32
C PRO A 61 56.69 21.93 11.34
N ALA A 62 56.73 22.61 10.19
CA ALA A 62 55.87 23.75 9.97
C ALA A 62 54.45 23.21 10.06
N GLU A 63 53.83 23.36 11.23
CA GLU A 63 52.39 23.30 11.36
C GLU A 63 51.82 24.26 10.34
N LEU A 64 51.32 23.71 9.23
CA LEU A 64 50.54 24.43 8.25
C LEU A 64 49.22 24.78 8.93
N TYR A 65 49.26 25.84 9.74
CA TYR A 65 48.10 26.52 10.27
C TYR A 65 47.30 27.03 9.07
N ASN A 66 46.26 26.29 8.71
CA ASN A 66 45.23 26.80 7.82
C ASN A 66 44.36 27.73 8.68
N PRO A 67 44.46 29.05 8.56
CA PRO A 67 43.63 29.94 9.36
C PRO A 67 42.18 29.69 9.00
N ILE A 68 41.43 29.08 9.92
CA ILE A 68 39.97 29.08 9.82
C ILE A 68 39.56 30.54 9.97
N ARG A 69 39.30 31.20 8.85
CA ARG A 69 38.77 32.56 8.81
C ARG A 69 37.41 32.52 9.51
N GLY A 70 37.32 33.14 10.67
CA GLY A 70 36.05 33.30 11.38
C GLY A 70 35.10 34.19 10.60
N PHE A 71 33.81 33.88 10.66
CA PHE A 71 32.77 34.74 10.11
C PHE A 71 32.76 36.08 10.82
N THR A 72 32.63 37.17 10.07
CA THR A 72 32.42 38.49 10.66
C THR A 72 30.98 38.61 11.16
N LEU A 73 30.75 39.39 12.22
CA LEU A 73 29.40 39.64 12.73
C LEU A 73 28.50 40.32 11.69
N LEU A 74 29.09 41.14 10.81
CA LEU A 74 28.38 41.83 9.75
C LEU A 74 27.92 40.88 8.64
N GLU A 75 28.75 39.90 8.26
CA GLU A 75 28.36 38.87 7.29
C GLU A 75 27.17 38.06 7.80
N LEU A 76 27.17 37.65 9.07
CA LEU A 76 26.04 36.92 9.64
C LEU A 76 24.78 37.78 9.69
N LEU A 77 24.90 39.06 10.03
CA LEU A 77 23.77 40.00 10.11
C LEU A 77 23.11 40.22 8.75
N VAL A 78 23.90 40.40 7.69
CA VAL A 78 23.36 40.57 6.33
C VAL A 78 22.73 39.27 5.82
N VAL A 79 23.27 38.11 6.17
CA VAL A 79 22.69 36.82 5.77
C VAL A 79 21.33 36.59 6.41
N ILE A 80 21.19 36.79 7.72
CA ILE A 80 19.90 36.60 8.39
C ILE A 80 18.84 37.60 7.91
N SER A 81 19.25 38.82 7.53
CA SER A 81 18.31 39.82 7.02
C SER A 81 17.78 39.45 5.63
N ILE A 82 18.64 38.95 4.74
CA ILE A 82 18.24 38.46 3.42
C ILE A 82 17.38 37.20 3.56
N LEU A 83 17.73 36.27 4.45
CA LEU A 83 16.93 35.07 4.69
C LEU A 83 15.53 35.40 5.23
N ALA A 84 15.43 36.38 6.15
CA ALA A 84 14.15 36.84 6.66
C ALA A 84 13.28 37.44 5.53
N LEU A 85 13.87 38.28 4.66
CA LEU A 85 13.17 38.84 3.52
C LEU A 85 12.66 37.74 2.57
N LEU A 86 13.53 36.83 2.14
CA LEU A 86 13.18 35.76 1.22
C LEU A 86 12.09 34.86 1.80
N ALA A 87 12.20 34.47 3.07
CA ALA A 87 11.21 33.60 3.72
C ALA A 87 9.80 34.21 3.76
N THR A 88 9.68 35.52 3.98
CA THR A 88 8.37 36.19 3.96
C THR A 88 7.76 36.21 2.56
N THR A 89 8.58 36.50 1.53
CA THR A 89 8.10 36.55 0.15
C THR A 89 7.68 35.18 -0.39
N THR A 90 8.39 34.11 -0.05
CA THR A 90 8.09 32.77 -0.56
C THR A 90 6.76 32.22 -0.03
N ILE A 91 6.41 32.47 1.23
CA ILE A 91 5.12 32.05 1.82
C ILE A 91 3.93 32.78 1.18
N LEU A 92 4.13 34.03 0.71
CA LEU A 92 3.09 34.77 0.01
C LEU A 92 2.87 34.24 -1.42
N VAL A 93 3.92 33.72 -2.06
CA VAL A 93 3.86 33.24 -3.45
C VAL A 93 3.44 31.78 -3.53
N ILE A 94 3.92 30.94 -2.60
CA ILE A 94 3.60 29.52 -2.55
C ILE A 94 2.59 29.33 -1.43
N ASN A 95 1.44 28.72 -1.72
CA ASN A 95 0.54 28.21 -0.70
C ASN A 95 1.08 26.82 -0.25
N PRO A 96 1.86 26.71 0.84
CA PRO A 96 2.48 25.43 1.22
C PRO A 96 1.43 24.39 1.62
N ALA A 97 0.28 24.82 2.14
CA ALA A 97 -0.81 23.92 2.48
C ALA A 97 -1.37 23.26 1.22
N GLU A 98 -1.57 24.02 0.15
CA GLU A 98 -2.02 23.50 -1.15
C GLU A 98 -1.00 22.53 -1.78
N LEU A 99 0.30 22.81 -1.65
CA LEU A 99 1.33 21.87 -2.11
C LEU A 99 1.26 20.51 -1.39
N LEU A 100 1.05 20.53 -0.07
CA LEU A 100 0.89 19.30 0.71
C LEU A 100 -0.39 18.55 0.34
N LYS A 101 -1.49 19.26 0.06
CA LYS A 101 -2.73 18.66 -0.42
C LYS A 101 -2.53 17.97 -1.77
N ARG A 102 -1.89 18.64 -2.73
CA ARG A 102 -1.55 18.07 -4.05
C ARG A 102 -0.66 16.84 -3.94
N ALA A 103 0.27 16.81 -3.00
CA ALA A 103 1.11 15.65 -2.75
C ALA A 103 0.28 14.44 -2.28
N ARG A 104 -0.66 14.65 -1.33
CA ARG A 104 -1.59 13.59 -0.90
C ARG A 104 -2.54 13.15 -2.00
N ASP A 105 -3.07 14.07 -2.79
CA ASP A 105 -3.93 13.70 -3.94
C ASP A 105 -3.17 12.89 -5.00
N SER A 106 -1.90 13.21 -5.22
CA SER A 106 -1.04 12.40 -6.11
C SER A 106 -0.80 10.99 -5.56
N GLU A 107 -0.71 10.85 -4.23
CA GLU A 107 -0.68 9.54 -3.55
C GLU A 107 -2.00 8.80 -3.72
N ARG A 108 -3.16 9.47 -3.57
CA ARG A 108 -4.49 8.88 -3.83
C ARG A 108 -4.63 8.35 -5.26
N ILE A 109 -4.25 9.13 -6.26
CA ILE A 109 -4.27 8.71 -7.66
C ILE A 109 -3.39 7.46 -7.85
N SER A 110 -2.19 7.46 -7.29
CA SER A 110 -1.28 6.32 -7.36
C SER A 110 -1.88 5.08 -6.70
N ASP A 111 -2.42 5.20 -5.49
CA ASP A 111 -3.04 4.10 -4.74
C ASP A 111 -4.22 3.49 -5.50
N LEU A 112 -5.11 4.35 -6.01
CA LEU A 112 -6.26 3.92 -6.81
C LEU A 112 -5.80 3.21 -8.10
N SER A 113 -4.78 3.72 -8.79
CA SER A 113 -4.25 3.07 -10.00
C SER A 113 -3.65 1.68 -9.73
N VAL A 114 -3.02 1.51 -8.56
CA VAL A 114 -2.46 0.21 -8.12
C VAL A 114 -3.59 -0.76 -7.80
N MET A 115 -4.63 -0.31 -7.08
CA MET A 115 -5.80 -1.13 -6.79
C MET A 115 -6.56 -1.52 -8.07
N GLN A 116 -6.79 -0.57 -8.98
CA GLN A 116 -7.42 -0.81 -10.27
C GLN A 116 -6.65 -1.86 -11.08
N SER A 117 -5.32 -1.73 -11.14
CA SER A 117 -4.45 -2.71 -11.81
C SER A 117 -4.53 -4.11 -11.18
N ALA A 118 -4.58 -4.19 -9.84
CA ALA A 118 -4.71 -5.45 -9.12
C ALA A 118 -6.07 -6.12 -9.37
N ILE A 119 -7.16 -5.35 -9.38
CA ILE A 119 -8.51 -5.86 -9.65
C ILE A 119 -8.63 -6.31 -11.11
N HIS A 120 -8.12 -5.53 -12.07
CA HIS A 120 -8.08 -5.94 -13.48
C HIS A 120 -7.29 -7.24 -13.68
N PHE A 121 -6.16 -7.38 -12.98
CA PHE A 121 -5.38 -8.60 -13.03
C PHE A 121 -6.14 -9.80 -12.45
N TYR A 122 -6.83 -9.62 -11.33
CA TYR A 122 -7.70 -10.65 -10.75
C TYR A 122 -8.80 -11.07 -11.73
N LEU A 123 -9.53 -10.12 -12.33
CA LEU A 123 -10.60 -10.38 -13.31
C LEU A 123 -10.09 -11.16 -14.54
N GLY A 124 -8.84 -10.93 -14.95
CA GLY A 124 -8.23 -11.60 -16.10
C GLY A 124 -7.60 -12.98 -15.81
N THR A 125 -7.39 -13.34 -14.54
CA THR A 125 -6.62 -14.55 -14.17
C THR A 125 -7.39 -15.54 -13.31
N THR A 126 -8.49 -15.13 -12.68
CA THR A 126 -9.34 -16.01 -11.86
C THR A 126 -10.44 -16.64 -12.71
N LYS A 127 -10.74 -17.93 -12.47
CA LYS A 127 -11.76 -18.67 -13.22
C LYS A 127 -13.20 -18.35 -12.81
N THR A 128 -13.40 -18.06 -11.54
CA THR A 128 -14.69 -17.69 -10.95
C THR A 128 -14.50 -16.32 -10.32
N ILE A 129 -15.17 -15.31 -10.87
CA ILE A 129 -15.09 -13.95 -10.36
C ILE A 129 -15.95 -13.85 -9.10
N ASP A 130 -15.35 -13.33 -8.04
CA ASP A 130 -15.96 -13.04 -6.75
C ASP A 130 -15.40 -11.69 -6.26
N LEU A 131 -16.26 -10.66 -6.29
CA LEU A 131 -15.92 -9.27 -5.99
C LEU A 131 -16.34 -8.82 -4.57
N ASP A 132 -17.13 -9.61 -3.84
CA ASP A 132 -17.61 -9.35 -2.47
C ASP A 132 -17.19 -10.41 -1.44
N GLY A 133 -16.52 -11.47 -1.87
CA GLY A 133 -16.04 -12.53 -1.00
C GLY A 133 -17.18 -13.29 -0.32
N SER A 134 -16.83 -14.06 0.72
CA SER A 134 -17.81 -14.96 1.35
C SER A 134 -18.90 -14.28 2.19
N THR A 135 -18.71 -13.01 2.55
CA THR A 135 -19.58 -12.29 3.51
C THR A 135 -20.12 -10.97 3.01
N GLY A 136 -19.59 -10.43 1.91
CA GLY A 136 -20.08 -9.17 1.35
C GLY A 136 -21.28 -9.38 0.45
N ASN A 137 -21.89 -8.27 0.05
CA ASN A 137 -22.99 -8.25 -0.90
C ASN A 137 -22.86 -7.04 -1.84
N CYS A 138 -22.15 -7.22 -2.97
CA CYS A 138 -21.94 -6.19 -3.99
C CYS A 138 -23.24 -5.45 -4.38
N ALA A 139 -24.38 -6.14 -4.41
CA ALA A 139 -25.64 -5.56 -4.86
C ALA A 139 -26.22 -4.48 -3.92
N ASN A 140 -25.79 -4.43 -2.65
CA ASN A 140 -26.33 -3.48 -1.67
C ASN A 140 -25.27 -2.84 -0.78
N GLU A 141 -24.07 -3.42 -0.74
CA GLU A 141 -22.99 -2.99 0.13
C GLU A 141 -21.89 -2.30 -0.65
N TRP A 142 -21.37 -1.24 -0.05
CA TRP A 142 -20.11 -0.63 -0.44
C TRP A 142 -19.12 -0.75 0.71
N PHE A 143 -17.84 -0.84 0.38
CA PHE A 143 -16.81 -1.24 1.32
C PHE A 143 -15.80 -0.13 1.58
N THR A 144 -15.34 -0.04 2.82
CA THR A 144 -14.33 0.96 3.22
C THR A 144 -13.51 0.52 4.43
N HIS A 145 -12.33 1.10 4.61
CA HIS A 145 -11.41 0.69 5.67
C HIS A 145 -11.81 1.15 7.10
N LYS A 146 -12.82 2.05 7.22
CA LYS A 146 -13.16 2.68 8.51
C LYS A 146 -14.62 3.14 8.52
N SER A 147 -15.26 2.99 9.68
CA SER A 147 -16.63 3.47 9.91
C SER A 147 -16.69 4.98 10.16
N GLY A 148 -17.70 5.63 9.59
CA GLY A 148 -17.98 7.07 9.81
C GLY A 148 -18.57 7.83 8.62
N THR A 149 -18.91 7.16 7.52
CA THR A 149 -18.79 7.77 6.19
C THR A 149 -20.10 8.17 5.54
N ALA A 150 -20.02 9.18 4.66
CA ALA A 150 -21.07 9.47 3.68
C ALA A 150 -21.02 8.44 2.55
N ASN A 151 -22.17 8.03 2.01
CA ASN A 151 -22.20 7.12 0.86
C ASN A 151 -21.68 7.86 -0.39
N PRO A 152 -20.58 7.40 -1.03
CA PRO A 152 -20.11 8.01 -2.27
C PRO A 152 -20.81 7.46 -3.51
N PHE A 153 -21.62 6.42 -3.36
CA PHE A 153 -22.30 5.68 -4.43
C PHE A 153 -23.80 6.00 -4.49
N GLN A 154 -24.41 5.77 -5.65
CA GLN A 154 -25.86 5.89 -5.90
C GLN A 154 -26.61 4.58 -5.60
N GLY A 155 -26.05 3.43 -5.98
CA GLY A 155 -26.71 2.12 -5.92
C GLY A 155 -26.59 1.42 -4.57
N PRO A 156 -25.39 0.97 -4.12
CA PRO A 156 -25.23 0.33 -2.83
C PRO A 156 -25.52 1.33 -1.72
N THR A 157 -26.32 0.91 -0.74
CA THR A 157 -26.83 1.79 0.32
C THR A 157 -26.27 1.46 1.69
N THR A 158 -25.70 0.26 1.85
CA THR A 158 -25.22 -0.26 3.13
C THR A 158 -23.70 -0.20 3.19
N MET A 159 -23.16 0.34 4.26
CA MET A 159 -21.71 0.37 4.46
C MET A 159 -21.22 -0.94 5.10
N ALA A 160 -20.19 -1.54 4.50
CA ALA A 160 -19.38 -2.59 5.10
C ALA A 160 -17.99 -2.04 5.41
N ALA A 161 -17.65 -1.92 6.70
CA ALA A 161 -16.37 -1.33 7.12
C ALA A 161 -15.52 -2.30 7.95
N THR A 162 -14.23 -2.38 7.63
CA THR A 162 -13.23 -3.14 8.39
C THR A 162 -11.88 -2.45 8.35
N THR A 163 -11.13 -2.47 9.46
CA THR A 163 -9.76 -1.93 9.49
C THR A 163 -8.74 -2.89 8.89
N SER A 164 -9.17 -4.09 8.47
CA SER A 164 -8.30 -5.06 7.82
C SER A 164 -7.85 -4.56 6.44
N ARG A 165 -6.56 -4.71 6.18
CA ARG A 165 -5.92 -4.34 4.91
C ARG A 165 -5.32 -5.56 4.20
N THR A 166 -5.69 -6.76 4.64
CA THR A 166 -5.24 -8.01 4.01
C THR A 166 -5.80 -8.12 2.60
N ILE A 167 -5.21 -9.02 1.82
CA ILE A 167 -5.53 -9.25 0.41
C ILE A 167 -6.17 -10.63 0.17
N ASP A 168 -6.60 -11.28 1.25
CA ASP A 168 -7.08 -12.66 1.31
C ASP A 168 -8.62 -12.74 1.36
N GLY A 169 -9.31 -11.71 0.87
CA GLY A 169 -10.76 -11.59 0.92
C GLY A 169 -11.32 -11.12 2.27
N THR A 170 -10.48 -10.93 3.29
CA THR A 170 -10.91 -10.39 4.60
C THR A 170 -10.56 -8.92 4.81
N GLY A 171 -9.96 -8.28 3.80
CA GLY A 171 -9.65 -6.86 3.77
C GLY A 171 -10.87 -5.98 3.53
N TRP A 172 -10.66 -4.66 3.56
CA TRP A 172 -11.72 -3.70 3.25
C TRP A 172 -12.15 -3.70 1.77
N ILE A 173 -11.32 -4.23 0.87
CA ILE A 173 -11.77 -4.72 -0.42
C ILE A 173 -11.90 -6.24 -0.26
N PRO A 174 -13.12 -6.80 -0.32
CA PRO A 174 -13.38 -8.20 -0.01
C PRO A 174 -13.04 -9.16 -1.18
N ILE A 175 -12.05 -8.83 -1.99
CA ILE A 175 -11.52 -9.70 -3.05
C ILE A 175 -10.36 -10.52 -2.48
N ASP A 176 -10.38 -11.83 -2.70
CA ASP A 176 -9.22 -12.69 -2.45
C ASP A 176 -8.25 -12.65 -3.64
N PHE A 177 -7.33 -11.69 -3.60
CA PHE A 177 -6.30 -11.52 -4.62
C PHE A 177 -5.29 -12.68 -4.65
N SER A 178 -5.24 -13.52 -3.61
CA SER A 178 -4.36 -14.70 -3.56
C SER A 178 -4.80 -15.81 -4.52
N LEU A 179 -6.06 -15.79 -4.97
CA LEU A 179 -6.60 -16.75 -5.94
C LEU A 179 -6.11 -16.51 -7.38
N SER A 180 -5.45 -15.38 -7.64
CA SER A 180 -4.85 -15.10 -8.94
C SER A 180 -3.70 -16.07 -9.24
N SER A 181 -3.79 -16.82 -10.34
CA SER A 181 -2.85 -17.93 -10.64
C SER A 181 -1.39 -17.49 -10.84
N ALA A 182 -1.16 -16.20 -11.06
CA ALA A 182 0.16 -15.61 -11.30
C ALA A 182 0.61 -14.65 -10.18
N GLY A 183 -0.12 -14.62 -9.05
CA GLY A 183 0.14 -13.73 -7.91
C GLY A 183 -0.34 -12.30 -8.14
N THR A 184 -0.31 -11.46 -7.10
CA THR A 184 -0.80 -10.07 -7.17
C THR A 184 0.34 -9.07 -6.91
N PRO A 185 0.37 -7.92 -7.61
CA PRO A 185 1.31 -6.83 -7.29
C PRO A 185 1.01 -6.16 -5.95
N LEU A 186 -0.18 -6.39 -5.39
CA LEU A 186 -0.62 -5.83 -4.12
C LEU A 186 -0.18 -6.73 -2.96
N THR A 187 0.48 -6.18 -1.94
CA THR A 187 0.83 -6.93 -0.71
C THR A 187 0.01 -6.49 0.51
N ILE A 188 -0.63 -5.33 0.43
CA ILE A 188 -1.50 -4.75 1.44
C ILE A 188 -2.43 -3.76 0.73
N LEU A 189 -3.70 -3.69 1.15
CA LEU A 189 -4.61 -2.68 0.64
C LEU A 189 -4.18 -1.28 1.13
N PRO A 190 -4.04 -0.27 0.24
CA PRO A 190 -3.76 1.09 0.67
C PRO A 190 -4.94 1.67 1.44
N ILE A 191 -4.70 2.77 2.15
CA ILE A 191 -5.71 3.56 2.83
C ILE A 191 -5.43 5.03 2.54
N ASP A 192 -6.48 5.85 2.53
CA ASP A 192 -6.35 7.27 2.30
C ASP A 192 -5.34 7.91 3.30
N PRO A 193 -4.43 8.80 2.86
CA PRO A 193 -3.43 9.41 3.74
C PRO A 193 -3.99 10.22 4.92
N GLN A 194 -5.23 10.72 4.84
CA GLN A 194 -5.94 11.37 5.94
C GLN A 194 -6.89 10.41 6.67
N SER A 195 -7.61 9.54 5.94
CA SER A 195 -8.39 8.43 6.53
C SER A 195 -9.32 8.90 7.67
N ASP A 196 -10.00 10.03 7.49
CA ASP A 196 -10.89 10.58 8.51
C ASP A 196 -12.19 9.78 8.64
N GLY A 197 -12.53 8.99 7.61
CA GLY A 197 -13.73 8.16 7.56
C GLY A 197 -15.02 8.95 7.33
N THR A 198 -14.95 10.22 6.90
CA THR A 198 -16.13 11.06 6.58
C THR A 198 -15.96 11.78 5.24
N THR A 199 -14.80 12.40 5.03
CA THR A 199 -14.46 13.23 3.88
C THR A 199 -13.38 12.57 3.04
N TYR A 200 -12.31 12.07 3.68
CA TYR A 200 -11.16 11.46 3.02
C TYR A 200 -11.04 9.99 3.39
N TYR A 201 -11.37 9.14 2.43
CA TYR A 201 -11.37 7.70 2.51
C TYR A 201 -11.43 7.12 1.10
N TYR A 202 -10.94 5.90 0.96
CA TYR A 202 -11.24 5.09 -0.22
C TYR A 202 -12.53 4.31 0.00
N ALA A 203 -13.33 4.22 -1.06
CA ALA A 203 -14.55 3.44 -1.09
C ALA A 203 -14.53 2.51 -2.30
N TYR A 204 -15.13 1.34 -2.15
CA TYR A 204 -15.21 0.32 -3.18
C TYR A 204 -16.67 -0.14 -3.34
N GLY A 205 -17.18 -0.05 -4.56
CA GLY A 205 -18.47 -0.61 -4.99
C GLY A 205 -18.23 -1.69 -6.02
N CYS A 206 -19.14 -2.66 -6.12
CA CYS A 206 -19.03 -3.76 -7.08
C CYS A 206 -20.37 -4.30 -7.54
N ASP A 207 -20.37 -5.05 -8.65
CA ASP A 207 -21.46 -5.90 -9.10
C ASP A 207 -20.87 -7.21 -9.66
N ASN A 208 -21.15 -8.32 -8.97
CA ASN A 208 -20.72 -9.65 -9.39
C ASN A 208 -21.38 -10.12 -10.70
N SER A 209 -22.60 -9.66 -10.99
CA SER A 209 -23.39 -10.09 -12.15
C SER A 209 -22.78 -9.60 -13.45
N SER A 210 -22.35 -8.34 -13.46
CA SER A 210 -21.65 -7.69 -14.56
C SER A 210 -20.12 -7.83 -14.47
N SER A 211 -19.60 -8.27 -13.32
CA SER A 211 -18.16 -8.25 -13.00
C SER A 211 -17.55 -6.85 -13.13
N THR A 212 -18.32 -5.83 -12.75
CA THR A 212 -17.89 -4.43 -12.73
C THR A 212 -17.62 -3.97 -11.31
N TYR A 213 -16.81 -2.92 -11.18
CA TYR A 213 -16.51 -2.29 -9.90
C TYR A 213 -16.18 -0.82 -10.10
N GLU A 214 -16.19 -0.09 -8.98
CA GLU A 214 -15.87 1.32 -8.89
C GLU A 214 -15.12 1.60 -7.58
N LEU A 215 -14.10 2.46 -7.66
CA LEU A 215 -13.32 2.94 -6.55
C LEU A 215 -13.38 4.46 -6.51
N ASN A 216 -13.81 5.01 -5.37
CA ASN A 216 -13.98 6.46 -5.21
C ASN A 216 -13.03 7.01 -4.14
N ALA A 217 -12.47 8.18 -4.40
CA ALA A 217 -11.74 9.00 -3.43
C ALA A 217 -12.11 10.49 -3.60
N ASN A 218 -11.99 11.25 -2.52
CA ASN A 218 -12.17 12.71 -2.56
C ASN A 218 -10.80 13.40 -2.46
N PHE A 219 -10.57 14.41 -3.28
CA PHE A 219 -9.33 15.18 -3.29
C PHE A 219 -9.40 16.40 -2.37
N GLU A 220 -8.22 16.81 -1.90
CA GLU A 220 -8.06 17.90 -0.96
C GLU A 220 -7.67 19.23 -1.61
N SER A 221 -6.97 19.13 -2.75
CA SER A 221 -6.36 20.25 -3.44
C SER A 221 -7.34 20.94 -4.38
N GLU A 222 -7.29 22.26 -4.37
CA GLU A 222 -8.08 23.06 -5.32
C GLU A 222 -7.65 22.78 -6.77
N GLY A 223 -6.43 22.27 -6.98
CA GLY A 223 -5.93 21.92 -8.30
C GLY A 223 -6.55 20.68 -8.92
N TYR A 224 -6.70 19.60 -8.16
CA TYR A 224 -7.25 18.33 -8.66
C TYR A 224 -8.76 18.22 -8.49
N SER A 225 -9.37 19.00 -7.60
CA SER A 225 -10.82 19.07 -7.46
C SER A 225 -11.51 19.78 -8.63
N CYS A 226 -12.84 19.67 -8.68
CA CYS A 226 -13.69 20.31 -9.68
C CYS A 226 -13.39 21.81 -9.86
N GLY A 227 -13.22 22.22 -11.12
CA GLY A 227 -12.89 23.61 -11.48
C GLY A 227 -11.43 23.99 -11.24
N GLY A 228 -10.60 23.05 -10.77
CA GLY A 228 -9.17 23.18 -10.63
C GLY A 228 -8.41 23.22 -11.96
N ASN A 229 -7.12 23.56 -11.91
CA ASN A 229 -6.29 23.64 -13.12
C ASN A 229 -5.89 22.28 -13.70
N THR A 230 -6.02 21.21 -12.90
CA THR A 230 -5.74 19.82 -13.25
C THR A 230 -6.95 18.92 -12.93
N ASP A 231 -8.14 19.53 -12.80
CA ASP A 231 -9.44 18.95 -12.43
C ASP A 231 -9.58 17.48 -12.83
N ALA A 232 -9.23 16.61 -11.90
CA ALA A 232 -9.20 15.17 -12.08
C ALA A 232 -10.53 14.54 -11.63
N GLU A 233 -11.17 15.07 -10.58
CA GLU A 233 -12.47 14.59 -10.09
C GLU A 233 -13.63 14.79 -11.05
N SER A 234 -13.46 15.62 -12.09
CA SER A 234 -14.51 15.84 -13.09
C SER A 234 -14.10 15.36 -14.48
N SER A 235 -12.93 14.75 -14.65
CA SER A 235 -12.42 14.32 -15.95
C SER A 235 -12.10 12.83 -16.05
N ASP A 236 -12.52 12.06 -15.04
CA ASP A 236 -12.35 10.61 -14.92
C ASP A 236 -13.40 9.78 -15.68
N GLY A 237 -14.46 10.43 -16.17
CA GLY A 237 -15.49 9.80 -16.99
C GLY A 237 -16.65 9.19 -16.19
N GLY A 238 -16.75 9.54 -14.90
CA GLY A 238 -17.81 9.11 -14.00
C GLY A 238 -19.13 9.87 -14.11
N ASP A 239 -20.05 9.56 -13.19
CA ASP A 239 -21.45 10.00 -13.20
C ASP A 239 -21.63 11.43 -12.68
N ARG A 240 -20.61 11.92 -11.97
CA ARG A 240 -20.55 13.28 -11.47
C ARG A 240 -20.09 14.22 -12.59
N PRO A 241 -20.92 15.22 -12.96
CA PRO A 241 -20.78 15.89 -14.24
C PRO A 241 -19.41 16.56 -14.41
N PRO A 242 -18.82 16.46 -15.62
CA PRO A 242 -17.55 17.08 -15.92
C PRO A 242 -17.69 18.59 -15.85
N GLY A 243 -17.06 19.22 -14.85
CA GLY A 243 -16.56 20.60 -14.88
C GLY A 243 -17.38 21.58 -15.72
N GLY A 244 -18.67 21.70 -15.44
CA GLY A 244 -19.59 22.59 -16.15
C GLY A 244 -20.31 23.50 -15.17
N ALA A 245 -19.83 24.74 -15.04
CA ALA A 245 -20.40 25.86 -14.27
C ALA A 245 -21.24 25.46 -13.04
N GLY A 246 -20.62 24.83 -12.03
CA GLY A 246 -21.35 24.57 -10.80
C GLY A 246 -20.52 24.02 -9.66
N CYS A 247 -19.81 22.90 -9.86
CA CYS A 247 -19.28 22.07 -8.76
C CYS A 247 -20.30 22.01 -7.60
N THR A 248 -21.59 21.88 -7.94
CA THR A 248 -22.71 22.05 -7.02
C THR A 248 -22.97 20.82 -6.17
N GLU A 249 -22.43 19.68 -6.61
CA GLU A 249 -22.42 18.43 -5.86
C GLU A 249 -20.96 18.05 -5.54
N PRO A 250 -20.71 17.32 -4.44
CA PRO A 250 -19.38 16.84 -4.11
C PRO A 250 -18.88 15.94 -5.24
N THR A 251 -17.88 16.40 -5.99
CA THR A 251 -17.15 15.59 -6.98
C THR A 251 -16.23 14.62 -6.27
N ARG A 252 -15.95 13.49 -6.91
CA ARG A 252 -15.01 12.49 -6.42
C ARG A 252 -14.21 12.02 -7.61
N TYR A 253 -13.00 11.57 -7.35
CA TYR A 253 -12.22 10.86 -8.34
C TYR A 253 -12.60 9.39 -8.33
N GLU A 254 -13.05 8.91 -9.47
CA GLU A 254 -13.71 7.62 -9.66
C GLU A 254 -12.90 6.81 -10.67
N VAL A 255 -12.60 5.55 -10.34
CA VAL A 255 -11.95 4.62 -11.27
C VAL A 255 -12.59 3.26 -11.19
N GLY A 256 -12.74 2.58 -12.32
CA GLY A 256 -13.41 1.29 -12.32
C GLY A 256 -13.60 0.72 -13.71
N THR A 257 -14.44 -0.31 -13.78
CA THR A 257 -14.92 -0.91 -15.03
C THR A 257 -16.41 -0.76 -15.23
N GLU A 258 -17.11 -0.19 -14.26
CA GLU A 258 -18.53 0.14 -14.37
C GLU A 258 -18.73 1.19 -15.50
N PRO A 259 -19.63 0.94 -16.46
CA PRO A 259 -19.95 1.89 -17.51
C PRO A 259 -20.60 3.20 -17.01
N GLY A 260 -19.77 4.21 -16.76
CA GLY A 260 -20.23 5.53 -16.33
C GLY A 260 -19.85 5.84 -14.89
N LEU A 261 -19.23 4.87 -14.19
CA LEU A 261 -18.82 4.95 -12.79
C LEU A 261 -19.94 5.54 -11.94
N ASP A 262 -21.15 4.98 -12.08
CA ASP A 262 -22.38 5.43 -11.43
C ASP A 262 -22.91 4.45 -10.38
N MET A 263 -22.03 3.61 -9.81
CA MET A 263 -22.40 2.49 -8.94
C MET A 263 -23.34 2.88 -7.82
#